data_AF-A0A969ENU3-F1
#
_entry.id   AF-A0A969ENU3-F1
#
_cell.length_a   1.000
_cell.length_b   1.000
_cell.length_c   1.000
_cell.angle_alpha   90.00
_cell.angle_beta   90.00
_cell.angle_gamma   90.00
#
_symmetry.space_group_name_H-M   'P 1'
#
loop_
_entity.id
_entity.type
_entity.pdbx_description
1 polymer ?
#
loop_
_entity_poly.entity_id
_entity_poly.type
_entity_poly.pdbx_seq_one_letter_code
_entity_poly.pdbx_strand_id
1 'polypeptide(L)'
;MSSAGLVALHSIAMLLRGEKSPSAEEGWSVFHAIGRERDSGAGKQKHLKLLNPQPRILSNLQKSGMDMLFEIFDDRDAALASFKA
;
A
#
# COMPACT_ATOMS: atom_id res chain seq x y z
N MET A 1 -9.37 -9.72 -1.18
CA MET A 1 -8.59 -9.43 -2.40
C MET A 1 -7.82 -10.68 -2.78
N SER A 2 -7.60 -10.96 -4.07
CA SER A 2 -6.63 -11.98 -4.47
C SER A 2 -5.21 -11.45 -4.25
N SER A 3 -4.22 -12.33 -4.17
CA SER A 3 -2.79 -12.01 -4.07
C SER A 3 -2.35 -10.97 -5.12
N ALA A 4 -2.92 -11.01 -6.33
CA ALA A 4 -2.65 -10.07 -7.41
C ALA A 4 -3.00 -8.61 -7.08
N GLY A 5 -4.08 -8.36 -6.33
CA GLY A 5 -4.48 -6.99 -5.97
C GLY A 5 -3.50 -6.34 -5.00
N LEU A 6 -2.92 -7.13 -4.10
CA LEU A 6 -1.92 -6.66 -3.14
C LEU A 6 -0.58 -6.35 -3.82
N VAL A 7 -0.16 -7.22 -4.74
CA VAL A 7 1.02 -6.99 -5.59
C VAL A 7 0.84 -5.71 -6.41
N ALA A 8 -0.33 -5.51 -7.03
CA ALA A 8 -0.59 -4.30 -7.81
C ALA A 8 -0.44 -3.02 -6.97
N LEU A 9 -0.99 -2.98 -5.76
CA LEU A 9 -0.86 -1.81 -4.87
C LEU A 9 0.59 -1.55 -4.46
N HIS A 10 1.36 -2.58 -4.15
CA HIS A 10 2.77 -2.42 -3.83
C HIS A 10 3.60 -1.98 -5.04
N SER A 11 3.36 -2.55 -6.22
CA SER A 11 4.03 -2.12 -7.45
C SER A 11 3.76 -0.65 -7.79
N ILE A 12 2.52 -0.18 -7.59
CA ILE A 12 2.18 1.23 -7.75
C ILE A 12 2.96 2.08 -6.73
N ALA A 13 3.03 1.64 -5.47
CA ALA A 13 3.77 2.37 -4.44
C ALA A 13 5.27 2.49 -4.76
N MET A 14 5.90 1.42 -5.26
CA MET A 14 7.30 1.43 -5.71
C MET A 14 7.51 2.39 -6.90
N LEU A 15 6.63 2.33 -7.91
CA LEU A 15 6.69 3.23 -9.06
C LEU A 15 6.61 4.70 -8.64
N LEU A 16 5.74 5.02 -7.68
CA LEU A 16 5.58 6.38 -7.16
C LEU A 16 6.80 6.89 -6.38
N ARG A 17 7.67 6.00 -5.89
CA ARG A 17 8.96 6.34 -5.27
C ARG A 17 10.11 6.45 -6.29
N GLY A 18 9.83 6.20 -7.57
CA GLY A 18 10.86 6.12 -8.61
C GLY A 18 11.65 4.80 -8.61
N GLU A 19 11.17 3.79 -7.88
CA GLU A 19 11.78 2.46 -7.85
C GLU A 19 11.31 1.62 -9.06
N LYS A 20 12.15 0.70 -9.54
CA LYS A 20 11.76 -0.22 -10.62
C LYS A 20 10.67 -1.16 -10.12
N SER A 21 9.60 -1.28 -10.90
CA SER A 21 8.55 -2.27 -10.62
C SER A 21 9.15 -3.68 -10.68
N PRO A 22 8.86 -4.55 -9.70
CA PRO A 22 9.31 -5.94 -9.71
C PRO A 22 8.75 -6.66 -10.94
N SER A 23 9.55 -7.54 -11.53
CA SER A 23 9.13 -8.32 -12.70
C SER A 23 7.99 -9.27 -12.33
N ALA A 24 7.13 -9.63 -13.28
CA ALA A 24 5.98 -10.51 -13.01
C ALA A 24 6.40 -11.91 -12.50
N GLU A 25 7.63 -12.36 -12.80
CA GLU A 25 8.20 -13.61 -12.29
C GLU A 25 8.63 -13.54 -10.82
N GLU A 26 8.73 -12.35 -10.23
CA GLU A 26 9.19 -12.10 -8.86
C GLU A 26 8.07 -12.11 -7.81
N GLY A 27 6.86 -12.55 -8.16
CA GLY A 27 5.65 -12.44 -7.31
C GLY A 27 5.84 -12.84 -5.84
N TRP A 28 6.70 -13.82 -5.52
CA TRP A 28 7.02 -14.20 -4.14
C TRP A 28 7.99 -13.25 -3.41
N SER A 29 8.95 -12.67 -4.13
CA SER A 29 9.90 -11.70 -3.58
C SER A 29 9.19 -10.37 -3.26
N VAL A 30 8.12 -10.04 -3.98
CA VAL A 30 7.23 -8.90 -3.70
C VAL A 30 6.56 -9.04 -2.33
N PHE A 31 6.00 -10.20 -2.01
CA PHE A 31 5.41 -10.44 -0.68
C PHE A 31 6.45 -10.35 0.43
N HIS A 32 7.69 -10.78 0.17
CA HIS A 32 8.79 -10.64 1.12
C HIS A 32 9.25 -9.18 1.27
N ALA A 33 9.23 -8.40 0.20
CA ALA A 33 9.52 -6.97 0.25
C ALA A 33 8.46 -6.20 1.05
N ILE A 34 7.17 -6.49 0.81
CA ILE A 34 6.04 -5.97 1.59
C ILE A 34 6.20 -6.33 3.09
N GLY A 35 6.55 -7.59 3.39
CA GLY A 35 6.81 -8.03 4.77
C GLY A 35 7.98 -7.29 5.41
N ARG A 36 9.09 -7.10 4.68
CA ARG A 36 10.24 -6.33 5.16
C ARG A 36 9.92 -4.85 5.37
N GLU A 37 9.12 -4.22 4.52
CA GLU A 37 8.67 -2.84 4.71
C GLU A 37 7.80 -2.68 5.97
N ARG A 38 6.92 -3.66 6.21
CA ARG A 38 6.13 -3.73 7.44
C ARG A 38 7.03 -3.85 8.67
N ASP A 39 8.02 -4.74 8.62
CA ASP A 39 8.85 -5.07 9.79
C ASP A 39 9.98 -4.05 10.04
N SER A 40 10.45 -3.36 8.99
CA SER A 40 11.51 -2.33 9.10
C SER A 40 11.02 -0.99 9.63
N GLY A 41 9.70 -0.80 9.77
CA GLY A 41 9.15 0.46 10.26
C GLY A 41 9.41 1.64 9.31
N ALA A 42 9.55 1.38 8.00
CA ALA A 42 9.83 2.38 6.96
C ALA A 42 8.78 3.50 6.83
N GLY A 43 7.75 3.50 7.68
CA GLY A 43 6.65 4.45 7.67
C GLY A 43 5.62 4.13 6.59
N LYS A 44 4.49 4.82 6.65
CA LYS A 44 3.42 4.68 5.65
C LYS A 44 3.88 5.22 4.29
N GLN A 45 3.28 4.72 3.22
CA GLN A 45 3.50 5.18 1.85
C GLN A 45 3.16 6.68 1.72
N LYS A 46 4.15 7.50 1.38
CA LYS A 46 4.01 8.97 1.31
C LYS A 46 3.25 9.45 0.07
N HIS A 47 3.36 8.70 -1.02
CA HIS A 47 2.81 9.08 -2.32
C HIS A 47 1.47 8.42 -2.65
N LEU A 48 1.02 7.47 -1.82
CA LEU A 48 -0.20 6.72 -2.05
C LEU A 48 -1.03 6.61 -0.77
N LYS A 49 -2.30 6.98 -0.86
CA LYS A 49 -3.28 6.96 0.24
C LYS A 49 -4.56 6.30 -0.23
N LEU A 50 -5.31 5.70 0.68
CA LEU A 50 -6.60 5.08 0.40
C LEU A 50 -7.73 6.01 0.87
N LEU A 51 -8.65 6.33 -0.03
CA LEU A 51 -9.83 7.13 0.28
C LEU A 51 -11.07 6.25 0.33
N ASN A 52 -11.75 6.24 1.46
CA ASN A 52 -13.02 5.57 1.75
C ASN A 52 -13.09 4.13 1.20
N PRO A 53 -12.18 3.22 1.64
CA PRO A 53 -12.25 1.83 1.22
C PRO A 53 -13.52 1.18 1.75
N GLN A 54 -14.21 0.43 0.90
CA GLN A 54 -15.39 -0.34 1.33
C GLN A 54 -15.05 -1.24 2.53
N PRO A 55 -15.96 -1.45 3.49
CA PRO A 55 -15.67 -2.21 4.72
C PRO A 55 -15.06 -3.60 4.47
N ARG A 56 -15.51 -4.28 3.42
CA ARG A 56 -14.96 -5.59 3.00
C ARG A 56 -13.51 -5.50 2.50
N ILE A 57 -13.13 -4.40 1.87
CA ILE A 57 -11.75 -4.15 1.42
C ILE A 57 -10.88 -3.81 2.62
N LEU A 58 -11.34 -2.93 3.51
CA LEU A 58 -10.64 -2.57 4.74
C LEU A 58 -10.36 -3.81 5.62
N SER A 59 -11.36 -4.67 5.83
CA SER A 59 -11.19 -5.91 6.59
C SER A 59 -10.13 -6.84 5.99
N ASN A 60 -10.03 -6.90 4.66
CA ASN A 60 -9.00 -7.70 3.99
C ASN A 60 -7.60 -7.09 4.18
N LEU A 61 -7.47 -5.77 4.08
CA LEU A 61 -6.20 -5.06 4.29
C LEU A 61 -5.69 -5.25 5.72
N GLN A 62 -6.58 -5.18 6.72
CA GLN A 62 -6.27 -5.43 8.13
C GLN A 62 -5.81 -6.87 8.36
N LYS A 63 -6.51 -7.86 7.80
CA LYS A 63 -6.14 -9.27 7.93
C LYS A 63 -4.77 -9.58 7.34
N SER A 64 -4.38 -8.89 6.27
CA SER A 64 -3.05 -9.03 5.67
C SER A 64 -1.99 -8.11 6.30
N GLY A 65 -2.38 -7.24 7.25
CA GLY A 65 -1.50 -6.22 7.84
C GLY A 65 -1.04 -5.13 6.86
N MET A 66 -1.71 -4.97 5.72
CA MET A 66 -1.34 -3.99 4.69
C MET A 66 -1.97 -2.61 4.91
N ASP A 67 -3.00 -2.52 5.75
CA ASP A 67 -3.52 -1.24 6.23
C ASP A 67 -2.43 -0.41 6.93
N MET A 68 -1.46 -1.06 7.56
CA MET A 68 -0.29 -0.42 8.19
C MET A 68 0.63 0.29 7.19
N LEU A 69 0.57 -0.06 5.90
CA LEU A 69 1.43 0.53 4.86
C LEU A 69 0.83 1.79 4.26
N PHE A 70 -0.47 2.04 4.42
CA PHE A 70 -1.15 3.16 3.79
C PHE A 70 -1.78 4.09 4.84
N GLU A 71 -1.85 5.37 4.52
CA GLU A 71 -2.79 6.24 5.20
C GLU A 71 -4.18 6.06 4.59
N ILE A 72 -5.18 5.95 5.45
CA ILE A 72 -6.58 5.71 5.07
C ILE A 72 -7.40 6.90 5.58
N PHE A 73 -8.18 7.49 4.68
CA PHE A 73 -9.03 8.64 4.95
C PHE A 73 -10.45 8.33 4.52
N ASP A 74 -11.44 8.84 5.25
CA ASP A 74 -12.84 8.83 4.80
C ASP A 74 -13.26 10.19 4.21
N ASP A 75 -12.47 11.24 4.48
CA ASP A 75 -12.66 12.58 3.96
C ASP A 75 -11.65 12.91 2.85
N ARG A 76 -12.16 13.44 1.73
CA ARG A 76 -11.36 13.72 0.54
C ARG A 76 -10.42 14.91 0.76
N ASP A 77 -10.88 15.94 1.44
CA ASP A 77 -10.11 17.18 1.60
C ASP A 77 -8.95 16.96 2.58
N ALA A 78 -9.16 16.18 3.63
CA ALA A 78 -8.11 15.69 4.52
C ALA A 78 -7.07 14.83 3.80
N ALA A 79 -7.52 13.93 2.90
CA ALA A 79 -6.61 13.11 2.09
C ALA A 79 -5.75 13.97 1.16
N LEU A 80 -6.30 15.03 0.57
CA LEU A 80 -5.57 15.95 -0.30
C LEU A 80 -4.61 16.86 0.50
N ALA A 81 -5.06 17.38 1.65
CA ALA A 81 -4.27 18.25 2.50
C ALA A 81 -3.00 17.55 3.03
N SER A 82 -3.10 16.26 3.37
CA SER A 82 -1.98 15.48 3.89
C SER A 82 -0.84 15.26 2.89
N PHE A 83 -0.98 15.60 1.60
CA PHE A 83 0.14 15.53 0.64
C PHE A 83 1.01 16.78 0.65
N LYS A 84 0.55 17.88 1.26
CA LYS A 84 1.22 19.18 1.26
C LYS A 84 2.00 19.46 2.55
N ALA A 85 1.96 18.52 3.49
CA ALA A 85 2.64 18.60 4.78
C ALA A 85 4.09 18.13 4.68
#